data_AF-A0A0K0EWS7-F1
#
_entry.id   AF-A0A0K0EWS7-F1
#
_cell.length_a   1.000
_cell.length_b   1.000
_cell.length_c   1.000
_cell.angle_alpha   90.00
_cell.angle_beta   90.00
_cell.angle_gamma   90.00
#
_symmetry.space_group_name_H-M   'P 1'
#
loop_
_entity.id
_entity.type
_entity.pdbx_description
1 polymer ?
#
loop_
_entity_poly.entity_id
_entity_poly.type
_entity_poly.pdbx_seq_one_letter_code
_entity_poly.pdbx_strand_id
1 'polypeptide(L)'
;MEKKSKSFIVSSDGKKEEAKNLTFNDLESPFFDSSDYRCCFNLFHAKIVTFICCTLVLHEIVLGTIYLVGLEEFAKKEWQIIGIFVMRLFQLPPTATAYYSLWRCNPYLIIPFGISQICIGSFADIFTILRVIKDLDEHNSLLLPFTGSFEIFNILIPLVIYILLAISLIWILYRCHIYFIARKMYQTERDMYKSEQKNISKSRKKSIEEVGMLRYK
;
A
#
# COMPACT_ATOMS: atom_id res chain seq x y z
N MET A 1 13.13 31.28 -36.45
CA MET A 1 11.83 30.77 -35.97
C MET A 1 12.00 30.36 -34.51
N GLU A 2 11.74 31.27 -33.57
CA GLU A 2 11.75 30.97 -32.14
C GLU A 2 10.51 30.14 -31.76
N LYS A 3 10.74 28.95 -31.21
CA LYS A 3 9.68 28.19 -30.51
C LYS A 3 9.40 28.90 -29.20
N LYS A 4 8.32 29.70 -29.14
CA LYS A 4 7.77 30.22 -27.88
C LYS A 4 7.34 29.04 -27.00
N SER A 5 8.14 28.75 -25.97
CA SER A 5 7.77 27.90 -24.85
C SER A 5 6.55 28.51 -24.15
N LYS A 6 5.39 27.84 -24.23
CA LYS A 6 4.22 28.20 -23.44
C LYS A 6 4.24 27.36 -22.17
N SER A 7 4.49 27.99 -21.03
CA SER A 7 4.16 27.41 -19.73
C SER A 7 2.65 27.41 -19.56
N PHE A 8 2.08 26.26 -19.21
CA PHE A 8 0.68 26.14 -18.82
C PHE A 8 0.60 26.31 -17.31
N ILE A 9 -0.06 27.37 -16.84
CA ILE A 9 -0.39 27.53 -15.42
C ILE A 9 -1.78 26.90 -15.22
N VAL A 10 -1.81 25.76 -14.55
CA VAL A 10 -3.05 25.15 -14.07
C VAL A 10 -3.33 25.72 -12.68
N SER A 11 -4.36 26.57 -12.58
CA SER A 11 -4.90 26.99 -11.30
C SER A 11 -5.96 25.97 -10.88
N SER A 12 -5.63 25.14 -9.88
CA SER A 12 -6.61 24.35 -9.15
C SER A 12 -6.77 24.96 -7.75
N ASP A 13 -8.03 25.15 -7.37
CA ASP A 13 -8.46 25.73 -6.11
C ASP A 13 -7.72 25.18 -4.88
N GLY A 14 -7.20 26.10 -4.08
CA GLY A 14 -7.30 25.99 -2.63
C GLY A 14 -6.41 24.97 -1.91
N LYS A 15 -5.14 24.82 -2.28
CA LYS A 15 -4.03 24.55 -1.34
C LYS A 15 -2.69 24.79 -2.01
N LYS A 16 -1.84 25.63 -1.39
CA LYS A 16 -0.45 25.88 -1.78
C LYS A 16 0.36 24.58 -1.64
N GLU A 17 0.36 23.75 -2.66
CA GLU A 17 1.48 22.87 -2.96
C GLU A 17 2.20 23.46 -4.17
N GLU A 18 3.52 23.52 -4.08
CA GLU A 18 4.39 24.05 -5.13
C GLU A 18 4.04 23.41 -6.46
N ALA A 19 3.51 24.23 -7.39
CA ALA A 19 3.34 23.84 -8.77
C ALA A 19 4.74 23.53 -9.35
N LYS A 20 5.15 22.26 -9.31
CA LYS A 20 6.22 21.77 -10.15
C LYS A 20 5.74 22.00 -11.59
N ASN A 21 6.28 23.04 -12.22
CA ASN A 21 6.09 23.31 -13.64
C ASN A 21 6.67 22.11 -14.42
N LEU A 22 5.81 21.13 -14.73
CA LEU A 22 6.15 20.02 -15.61
C LEU A 22 6.48 20.59 -16.99
N THR A 23 7.72 20.41 -17.42
CA THR A 23 8.20 20.92 -18.69
C THR A 23 7.66 20.05 -19.84
N PHE A 24 7.48 20.63 -21.03
CA PHE A 24 6.96 19.92 -22.22
C PHE A 24 7.71 18.62 -22.56
N ASN A 25 8.99 18.53 -22.17
CA ASN A 25 9.84 17.34 -22.36
C ASN A 25 9.51 16.20 -21.38
N ASP A 26 8.98 16.49 -20.20
CA ASP A 26 8.68 15.48 -19.16
C ASP A 26 7.45 14.62 -19.51
N LEU A 27 6.50 15.21 -20.25
CA LEU A 27 5.28 14.56 -20.73
C LEU A 27 5.47 13.78 -22.04
N GLU A 28 6.52 14.07 -22.81
CA GLU A 28 6.93 13.24 -23.96
C GLU A 28 7.64 11.95 -23.54
N SER A 29 8.26 11.94 -22.35
CA SER A 29 8.88 10.74 -21.81
C SER A 29 7.83 9.66 -21.49
N PRO A 30 8.01 8.39 -21.91
CA PRO A 30 7.07 7.33 -21.59
C PRO A 30 7.14 6.86 -20.13
N PHE A 31 8.11 7.34 -19.36
CA PHE A 31 8.49 6.83 -18.04
C PHE A 31 8.12 7.83 -16.94
N PHE A 32 7.25 7.39 -16.03
CA PHE A 32 7.00 8.08 -14.78
C PHE A 32 8.23 7.91 -13.88
N ASP A 33 8.91 9.00 -13.55
CA ASP A 33 10.00 8.91 -12.57
C ASP A 33 9.41 8.60 -11.18
N SER A 34 9.74 7.42 -10.68
CA SER A 34 9.29 6.91 -9.39
C SER A 34 10.38 6.98 -8.32
N SER A 35 11.51 7.62 -8.64
CA SER A 35 12.67 7.78 -7.76
C SER A 35 12.29 8.38 -6.40
N ASP A 36 11.45 9.41 -6.39
CA ASP A 36 10.95 10.11 -5.19
C ASP A 36 10.07 9.24 -4.28
N TYR A 37 9.55 8.12 -4.78
CA TYR A 37 8.57 7.26 -4.10
C TYR A 37 9.15 5.93 -3.62
N ARG A 38 10.48 5.84 -3.55
CA ARG A 38 11.15 4.71 -2.93
C ARG A 38 11.01 4.80 -1.40
N CYS A 39 11.03 3.63 -0.75
CA CYS A 39 11.03 3.46 0.71
C CYS A 39 12.36 2.81 1.13
N CYS A 40 12.71 2.92 2.41
CA CYS A 40 13.96 2.37 2.97
C CYS A 40 15.22 2.91 2.27
N PHE A 41 15.57 4.19 2.51
CA PHE A 41 16.79 4.82 1.94
C PHE A 41 16.90 4.78 0.41
N ASN A 42 15.78 4.97 -0.31
CA ASN A 42 15.73 4.95 -1.77
C ASN A 42 16.16 3.62 -2.44
N LEU A 43 16.23 2.52 -1.69
CA LEU A 43 16.63 1.20 -2.20
C LEU A 43 15.45 0.43 -2.83
N PHE A 44 14.28 0.43 -2.20
CA PHE A 44 13.15 -0.39 -2.64
C PHE A 44 11.94 0.43 -3.05
N HIS A 45 11.35 0.08 -4.18
CA HIS A 45 10.13 0.73 -4.67
C HIS A 45 8.96 0.42 -3.72
N ALA A 46 8.18 1.44 -3.30
CA ALA A 46 7.13 1.30 -2.27
C ALA A 46 6.14 0.15 -2.56
N LYS A 47 5.82 -0.07 -3.84
CA LYS A 47 5.00 -1.20 -4.30
C LYS A 47 5.57 -2.58 -3.92
N ILE A 48 6.88 -2.78 -4.06
CA ILE A 48 7.55 -4.05 -3.75
C ILE A 48 7.56 -4.28 -2.25
N VAL A 49 7.93 -3.26 -1.48
CA VAL A 49 7.93 -3.35 -0.01
C VAL A 49 6.52 -3.66 0.50
N THR A 50 5.50 -2.99 -0.03
CA THR A 50 4.11 -3.25 0.34
C THR A 50 3.66 -4.66 -0.02
N PHE A 51 4.10 -5.20 -1.17
CA PHE A 51 3.84 -6.59 -1.54
C PHE A 51 4.45 -7.58 -0.55
N ILE A 52 5.70 -7.33 -0.12
CA ILE A 52 6.36 -8.14 0.92
C ILE A 52 5.58 -8.05 2.23
N CYS A 53 5.20 -6.85 2.68
CA CYS A 53 4.40 -6.67 3.89
C CYS A 53 3.06 -7.40 3.83
N CYS A 54 2.32 -7.30 2.72
CA CYS A 54 1.07 -8.05 2.53
C CYS A 54 1.31 -9.56 2.63
N THR A 55 2.44 -10.03 2.10
CA THR A 55 2.82 -11.45 2.15
C THR A 55 3.19 -11.89 3.55
N LEU A 56 3.92 -11.10 4.32
CA LEU A 56 4.24 -11.40 5.72
C LEU A 56 2.97 -11.48 6.57
N VAL A 57 2.05 -10.53 6.40
CA VAL A 57 0.75 -10.55 7.06
C VAL A 57 -0.09 -11.78 6.66
N LEU A 58 -0.05 -12.18 5.39
CA LEU A 58 -0.70 -13.41 4.95
C LEU A 58 -0.10 -14.64 5.66
N HIS A 59 1.23 -14.71 5.79
CA HIS A 59 1.90 -15.80 6.52
C HIS A 59 1.50 -15.78 8.00
N GLU A 60 1.44 -14.61 8.62
CA GLU A 60 0.96 -14.45 10.01
C GLU A 60 -0.48 -14.94 10.19
N ILE A 61 -1.39 -14.59 9.29
CA ILE A 61 -2.78 -15.10 9.31
C ILE A 61 -2.78 -16.62 9.19
N VAL A 62 -2.07 -17.18 8.22
CA VAL A 62 -2.06 -18.64 7.97
C VAL A 62 -1.42 -19.40 9.13
N LEU A 63 -0.22 -19.01 9.56
CA LEU A 63 0.49 -19.65 10.66
C LEU A 63 -0.25 -19.50 11.98
N GLY A 64 -0.80 -18.30 12.26
CA GLY A 64 -1.61 -18.06 13.45
C GLY A 64 -2.89 -18.89 13.43
N THR A 65 -3.54 -19.05 12.27
CA THR A 65 -4.71 -19.92 12.13
C THR A 65 -4.36 -21.39 12.37
N ILE A 66 -3.27 -21.88 11.79
CA ILE A 66 -2.80 -23.26 12.00
C ILE A 66 -2.45 -23.50 13.47
N TYR A 67 -1.74 -22.57 14.10
CA TYR A 67 -1.39 -22.63 15.52
C TYR A 67 -2.65 -22.74 16.39
N LEU A 68 -3.64 -21.86 16.19
CA LEU A 68 -4.89 -21.87 16.95
C LEU A 68 -5.68 -23.17 16.77
N VAL A 69 -5.71 -23.74 15.56
CA VAL A 69 -6.38 -25.02 15.30
C VAL A 69 -5.67 -26.20 15.98
N GLY A 70 -4.36 -26.10 16.17
CA GLY A 70 -3.56 -27.10 16.86
C GLY A 70 -3.72 -27.12 18.39
N LEU A 71 -4.36 -26.11 18.98
CA LEU A 71 -4.57 -26.04 20.43
C LEU A 71 -5.70 -26.98 20.89
N GLU A 72 -5.52 -27.62 22.06
CA GLU A 72 -6.56 -28.46 22.66
C GLU A 72 -7.83 -27.66 22.97
N GLU A 73 -7.69 -26.39 23.33
CA GLU A 73 -8.77 -25.46 23.63
C GLU A 73 -9.67 -25.22 22.42
N PHE A 74 -9.11 -25.27 21.20
CA PHE A 74 -9.89 -25.21 19.98
C PHE A 74 -10.75 -26.46 19.80
N ALA A 75 -10.20 -27.64 20.11
CA ALA A 75 -10.96 -28.90 20.12
C ALA A 75 -12.05 -28.91 21.20
N LYS A 76 -11.77 -28.30 22.36
CA LYS A 76 -12.74 -28.08 23.47
C LYS A 76 -13.74 -26.95 23.20
N LYS A 77 -13.64 -26.28 22.05
CA LYS A 77 -14.51 -25.19 21.59
C LYS A 77 -14.55 -23.99 22.54
N GLU A 78 -13.40 -23.61 23.08
CA GLU A 78 -13.31 -22.40 23.88
C GLU A 78 -13.61 -21.16 23.02
N TRP A 79 -14.62 -20.39 23.45
CA TRP A 79 -15.11 -19.23 22.70
C TRP A 79 -14.05 -18.16 22.43
N GLN A 80 -13.08 -18.01 23.33
CA GLN A 80 -11.98 -17.06 23.16
C GLN A 80 -11.10 -17.45 21.96
N ILE A 81 -10.66 -18.72 21.89
CA ILE A 81 -9.82 -19.22 20.81
C ILE A 81 -10.58 -19.21 19.47
N ILE A 82 -11.85 -19.61 19.47
CA ILE A 82 -12.72 -19.54 18.30
C ILE A 82 -12.86 -18.08 17.81
N GLY A 83 -13.06 -17.14 18.74
CA GLY A 83 -13.16 -15.71 18.42
C GLY A 83 -11.90 -15.19 17.72
N ILE A 84 -10.72 -15.51 18.23
CA ILE A 84 -9.44 -15.10 17.63
C ILE A 84 -9.22 -15.77 16.27
N PHE A 85 -9.58 -17.05 16.13
CA PHE A 85 -9.55 -17.75 14.85
C PHE A 85 -10.42 -17.04 13.80
N VAL A 86 -11.67 -16.69 14.16
CA VAL A 86 -12.59 -15.97 13.28
C VAL A 86 -12.05 -14.58 12.93
N MET A 87 -11.46 -13.86 13.89
CA MET A 87 -10.81 -12.58 13.65
C MET A 87 -9.69 -12.69 12.61
N ARG A 88 -8.86 -13.74 12.68
CA ARG A 88 -7.82 -14.01 11.66
C ARG A 88 -8.41 -14.26 10.28
N LEU A 89 -9.51 -15.02 10.19
CA LEU A 89 -10.20 -15.23 8.91
C LEU A 89 -10.75 -13.92 8.32
N PHE A 90 -11.27 -13.01 9.16
CA PHE A 90 -11.75 -11.70 8.72
C PHE A 90 -10.63 -10.78 8.22
N GLN A 91 -9.35 -11.07 8.49
CA GLN A 91 -8.24 -10.33 7.90
C GLN A 91 -7.94 -10.77 6.44
N LEU A 92 -8.45 -11.91 5.97
CA LEU A 92 -8.19 -12.40 4.61
C LEU A 92 -8.79 -11.50 3.52
N PRO A 93 -10.08 -11.08 3.58
CA PRO A 93 -10.63 -10.16 2.60
C PRO A 93 -9.85 -8.85 2.45
N PRO A 94 -9.51 -8.10 3.52
CA PRO A 94 -8.71 -6.89 3.38
C PRO A 94 -7.31 -7.16 2.81
N THR A 95 -6.68 -8.29 3.18
CA THR A 95 -5.40 -8.70 2.59
C THR A 95 -5.52 -8.97 1.09
N ALA A 96 -6.58 -9.63 0.65
CA ALA A 96 -6.86 -9.82 -0.78
C ALA A 96 -7.12 -8.48 -1.49
N THR A 97 -7.83 -7.55 -0.86
CA THR A 97 -8.04 -6.20 -1.43
C THR A 97 -6.73 -5.43 -1.57
N ALA A 98 -5.77 -5.62 -0.67
CA ALA A 98 -4.43 -5.02 -0.78
C ALA A 98 -3.66 -5.60 -1.98
N TYR A 99 -3.67 -6.91 -2.20
CA TYR A 99 -3.07 -7.49 -3.40
C TYR A 99 -3.71 -6.97 -4.69
N TYR A 100 -5.05 -6.87 -4.72
CA TYR A 100 -5.76 -6.30 -5.86
C TYR A 100 -5.44 -4.82 -6.05
N SER A 101 -5.29 -4.06 -4.95
CA SER A 101 -4.80 -2.67 -4.98
C SER A 101 -3.42 -2.57 -5.62
N LEU A 102 -2.49 -3.44 -5.23
CA LEU A 102 -1.13 -3.48 -5.79
C LEU A 102 -1.14 -3.81 -7.28
N TRP A 103 -2.02 -4.74 -7.71
CA TRP A 103 -2.20 -5.08 -9.11
C TRP A 103 -2.73 -3.89 -9.93
N ARG A 104 -3.85 -3.30 -9.49
CA ARG A 104 -4.52 -2.17 -10.16
C ARG A 104 -3.87 -0.81 -9.93
N CYS A 105 -2.91 -0.73 -9.01
CA CYS A 105 -2.33 0.52 -8.50
C CYS A 105 -3.41 1.52 -8.00
N ASN A 106 -4.42 1.03 -7.27
CA ASN A 106 -5.53 1.85 -6.78
C ASN A 106 -5.33 2.23 -5.30
N PRO A 107 -5.10 3.51 -4.96
CA PRO A 107 -4.74 3.94 -3.61
C PRO A 107 -5.80 3.60 -2.56
N TYR A 108 -7.08 3.73 -2.89
CA TYR A 108 -8.18 3.59 -1.93
C TYR A 108 -8.35 2.17 -1.39
N LEU A 109 -7.87 1.17 -2.13
CA LEU A 109 -7.99 -0.24 -1.75
C LEU A 109 -6.88 -0.70 -0.80
N ILE A 110 -5.86 0.13 -0.53
CA ILE A 110 -4.85 -0.13 0.52
C ILE A 110 -5.41 0.19 1.91
N ILE A 111 -6.30 1.17 2.02
CA ILE A 111 -6.78 1.71 3.30
C ILE A 111 -7.51 0.63 4.14
N PRO A 112 -8.44 -0.18 3.59
CA PRO A 112 -9.11 -1.23 4.35
C PRO A 112 -8.15 -2.25 4.96
N PHE A 113 -7.03 -2.52 4.28
CA PHE A 113 -5.99 -3.40 4.79
C PHE A 113 -5.26 -2.81 5.99
N GLY A 114 -4.81 -1.55 5.89
CA GLY A 114 -4.17 -0.87 7.02
C GLY A 114 -5.08 -0.80 8.24
N ILE A 115 -6.36 -0.45 8.05
CA ILE A 115 -7.35 -0.39 9.15
C ILE A 115 -7.58 -1.76 9.76
N SER A 116 -7.79 -2.79 8.92
CA SER A 116 -8.03 -4.15 9.42
C SER A 116 -6.84 -4.68 10.24
N GLN A 117 -5.61 -4.37 9.83
CA GLN A 117 -4.41 -4.79 10.56
C GLN A 117 -4.28 -4.07 11.90
N ILE A 118 -4.52 -2.75 11.96
CA ILE A 118 -4.46 -2.01 13.21
C ILE A 118 -5.56 -2.47 14.18
N CYS A 119 -6.79 -2.63 13.72
CA CYS A 119 -7.93 -2.93 14.59
C CYS A 119 -7.99 -4.41 14.99
N ILE A 120 -8.24 -5.29 14.02
CA ILE A 120 -8.51 -6.71 14.28
C ILE A 120 -7.21 -7.50 14.36
N GLY A 121 -6.23 -7.15 13.51
CA GLY A 121 -4.93 -7.81 13.50
C GLY A 121 -4.17 -7.65 14.79
N SER A 122 -3.94 -6.40 15.23
CA SER A 122 -3.24 -6.15 16.50
C SER A 122 -3.82 -6.89 17.67
N PHE A 123 -5.14 -6.99 17.74
CA PHE A 123 -5.77 -7.74 18.81
C PHE A 123 -5.48 -9.25 18.71
N ALA A 124 -5.65 -9.85 17.52
CA ALA A 124 -5.38 -11.26 17.30
C ALA A 124 -3.90 -11.61 17.51
N ASP A 125 -2.99 -10.73 17.09
CA ASP A 125 -1.55 -10.94 17.17
C ASP A 125 -1.03 -10.79 18.59
N ILE A 126 -1.46 -9.75 19.32
CA ILE A 126 -1.12 -9.59 20.75
C ILE A 126 -1.63 -10.78 21.54
N PHE A 127 -2.87 -11.24 21.29
CA PHE A 127 -3.39 -12.44 21.94
C PHE A 127 -2.53 -13.66 21.66
N THR A 128 -2.16 -13.87 20.39
CA THR A 128 -1.32 -15.01 19.97
C THR A 128 0.08 -14.94 20.61
N ILE A 129 0.70 -13.75 20.67
CA ILE A 129 2.00 -13.54 21.32
C ILE A 129 1.92 -13.90 22.81
N LEU A 130 0.93 -13.37 23.52
CA LEU A 130 0.74 -13.66 24.94
C LEU A 130 0.50 -15.15 25.19
N ARG A 131 -0.25 -15.81 24.31
CA ARG A 131 -0.52 -17.24 24.40
C ARG A 131 0.74 -18.07 24.18
N VAL A 132 1.52 -17.78 23.13
CA VAL A 132 2.78 -18.47 22.85
C VAL A 132 3.76 -18.30 24.01
N ILE A 133 3.84 -17.10 24.60
CA ILE A 133 4.69 -16.86 25.79
C ILE A 133 4.21 -17.72 26.97
N LYS A 134 2.90 -17.78 27.23
CA LYS A 134 2.34 -18.61 28.30
C LYS A 134 2.66 -20.10 28.11
N ASP A 135 2.46 -20.62 26.89
CA ASP A 135 2.75 -22.01 26.57
C ASP A 135 4.27 -22.31 26.72
N LEU A 136 5.15 -21.37 26.33
CA LEU A 136 6.59 -21.50 26.51
C LEU A 136 7.02 -21.48 27.99
N ASP A 137 6.34 -20.70 28.81
CA ASP A 137 6.58 -20.58 30.26
C ASP A 137 6.18 -21.87 30.98
N GLU A 138 5.00 -22.42 30.65
CA GLU A 138 4.53 -23.71 31.18
C GLU A 138 5.49 -24.87 30.86
N HIS A 139 6.16 -24.81 29.71
CA HIS A 139 7.14 -25.81 29.30
C HIS A 139 8.58 -25.53 29.76
N ASN A 140 8.81 -24.50 30.58
CA ASN A 140 10.15 -24.06 31.02
C ASN A 140 11.14 -23.93 29.85
N SER A 141 10.68 -23.33 28.75
CA SER A 141 11.45 -23.27 27.52
C SER A 141 12.64 -22.30 27.63
N LEU A 142 13.78 -22.70 27.07
CA LEU A 142 14.98 -21.85 26.93
C LEU A 142 14.76 -20.60 26.08
N LEU A 143 13.65 -20.52 25.33
CA LEU A 143 13.28 -19.35 24.52
C LEU A 143 12.81 -18.15 25.36
N LEU A 144 12.56 -18.33 26.65
CA LEU A 144 12.24 -17.27 27.60
C LEU A 144 13.49 -16.97 28.44
N PRO A 145 14.33 -16.00 28.03
CA PRO A 145 15.64 -15.80 28.64
C PRO A 145 15.59 -15.12 30.01
N PHE A 146 14.48 -14.47 30.38
CA PHE A 146 14.35 -13.76 31.64
C PHE A 146 13.54 -14.57 32.66
N THR A 147 14.05 -14.68 33.89
CA THR A 147 13.38 -15.38 35.00
C THR A 147 13.35 -14.50 36.26
N GLY A 148 12.44 -14.79 37.20
CA GLY A 148 12.30 -14.05 38.46
C GLY A 148 11.84 -12.61 38.23
N SER A 149 12.52 -11.63 38.86
CA SER A 149 12.13 -10.21 38.80
C SER A 149 12.12 -9.60 37.39
N PHE A 150 12.67 -10.28 36.38
CA PHE A 150 12.76 -9.82 35.00
C PHE A 150 11.78 -10.52 34.04
N GLU A 151 10.90 -11.41 34.50
CA GLU A 151 9.94 -12.13 33.66
C GLU A 151 9.08 -11.21 32.78
N ILE A 152 8.77 -10.00 33.27
CA ILE A 152 8.02 -8.99 32.52
C ILE A 152 8.67 -8.64 31.18
N PHE A 153 10.00 -8.75 31.05
CA PHE A 153 10.72 -8.45 29.82
C PHE A 153 10.46 -9.48 28.71
N ASN A 154 10.10 -10.72 29.06
CA ASN A 154 9.67 -11.73 28.08
C ASN A 154 8.39 -11.33 27.34
N ILE A 155 7.55 -10.49 27.96
CA ILE A 155 6.32 -9.95 27.35
C ILE A 155 6.58 -8.59 26.73
N LEU A 156 7.28 -7.73 27.45
CA LEU A 156 7.50 -6.34 27.04
C LEU A 156 8.30 -6.26 25.73
N ILE A 157 9.35 -7.07 25.57
CA ILE A 157 10.21 -7.02 24.38
C ILE A 157 9.46 -7.42 23.10
N PRO A 158 8.77 -8.58 23.04
CA PRO A 158 7.95 -8.94 21.87
C PRO A 158 6.88 -7.90 21.55
N LEU A 159 6.24 -7.31 22.57
CA LEU A 159 5.21 -6.30 22.37
C LEU A 159 5.78 -5.00 21.78
N VAL A 160 6.94 -4.55 22.27
CA VAL A 160 7.63 -3.37 21.69
C VAL A 160 8.04 -3.63 20.25
N ILE A 161 8.59 -4.81 19.95
CA ILE A 161 8.93 -5.20 18.58
C ILE A 161 7.69 -5.18 17.70
N TYR A 162 6.57 -5.74 18.18
CA TYR A 162 5.30 -5.74 17.46
C TYR A 162 4.82 -4.31 17.13
N ILE A 163 4.84 -3.40 18.11
CA ILE A 163 4.43 -2.00 17.91
C ILE A 163 5.32 -1.32 16.85
N LEU A 164 6.64 -1.54 16.88
CA LEU A 164 7.55 -0.99 15.87
C LEU A 164 7.26 -1.54 14.47
N LEU A 165 6.91 -2.82 14.36
CA LEU A 165 6.50 -3.45 13.09
C LEU A 165 5.18 -2.87 12.60
N ALA A 166 4.20 -2.67 13.47
CA ALA A 166 2.91 -2.07 13.13
C ALA A 166 3.08 -0.62 12.63
N ILE A 167 3.89 0.19 13.31
CA ILE A 167 4.23 1.56 12.86
C ILE A 167 4.92 1.53 11.49
N SER A 168 5.88 0.62 11.32
CA SER A 168 6.59 0.45 10.05
C SER A 168 5.65 0.06 8.90
N LEU A 169 4.69 -0.83 9.16
CA LEU A 169 3.66 -1.22 8.21
C LEU A 169 2.82 -0.01 7.79
N ILE A 170 2.31 0.77 8.74
CA ILE A 170 1.51 1.98 8.46
C ILE A 170 2.32 2.95 7.59
N TRP A 171 3.59 3.18 7.92
CA TRP A 171 4.46 4.05 7.16
C TRP A 171 4.64 3.59 5.70
N ILE A 172 4.89 2.30 5.49
CA ILE A 172 5.04 1.71 4.15
C ILE A 172 3.75 1.84 3.36
N LEU A 173 2.59 1.55 3.98
CA LEU A 173 1.28 1.69 3.34
C LEU A 173 0.99 3.15 2.96
N TYR A 174 1.31 4.10 3.83
CA TYR A 174 1.18 5.53 3.55
C TYR A 174 2.01 5.95 2.34
N ARG A 175 3.30 5.57 2.29
CA ARG A 175 4.16 5.89 1.14
C ARG A 175 3.66 5.25 -0.15
N CYS A 176 3.15 4.01 -0.09
CA CYS A 176 2.56 3.32 -1.24
C CYS A 176 1.26 4.00 -1.73
N HIS A 177 0.42 4.45 -0.80
CA HIS A 177 -0.79 5.20 -1.11
C HIS A 177 -0.48 6.51 -1.87
N ILE A 178 0.48 7.29 -1.37
CA ILE A 178 0.94 8.53 -2.02
C ILE A 178 1.51 8.24 -3.42
N TYR A 179 2.31 7.18 -3.56
CA TYR A 179 2.82 6.73 -4.86
C TYR A 179 1.69 6.41 -5.85
N PHE A 180 0.64 5.71 -5.42
CA PHE A 180 -0.50 5.38 -6.29
C PHE A 180 -1.30 6.61 -6.70
N ILE A 181 -1.48 7.58 -5.82
CA ILE A 181 -2.11 8.87 -6.17
C ILE A 181 -1.28 9.58 -7.24
N ALA A 182 0.02 9.76 -7.00
CA ALA A 182 0.90 10.46 -7.93
C ALA A 182 0.93 9.81 -9.31
N ARG A 183 1.02 8.46 -9.35
CA ARG A 183 0.97 7.69 -10.59
C ARG A 183 -0.34 7.89 -11.34
N LYS A 184 -1.49 7.91 -10.63
CA LYS A 184 -2.80 8.11 -11.24
C LYS A 184 -2.97 9.52 -11.81
N MET A 185 -2.46 10.54 -11.11
CA MET A 185 -2.46 11.93 -11.58
C MET A 185 -1.64 12.06 -12.88
N TYR A 186 -0.42 11.53 -12.89
CA TYR A 186 0.44 11.55 -14.08
C TYR A 186 -0.19 10.82 -15.29
N GLN A 187 -0.85 9.67 -15.05
CA GLN A 187 -1.58 8.96 -16.10
C GLN A 187 -2.74 9.79 -16.66
N THR A 188 -3.51 10.43 -15.78
CA THR A 188 -4.65 11.28 -16.17
C THR A 188 -4.18 12.46 -17.02
N GLU A 189 -3.09 13.12 -16.62
CA GLU A 189 -2.49 14.25 -17.35
C GLU A 189 -1.99 13.82 -18.73
N ARG A 190 -1.32 12.66 -18.82
CA ARG A 190 -0.86 12.10 -20.09
C ARG A 190 -2.02 11.74 -21.04
N ASP A 191 -3.11 11.22 -20.51
CA ASP A 191 -4.28 10.87 -21.32
C ASP A 191 -4.99 12.12 -21.84
N MET A 192 -5.09 13.18 -21.03
CA MET A 192 -5.58 14.49 -21.49
C MET A 192 -4.70 15.04 -22.61
N TYR A 193 -3.38 15.04 -22.44
CA TYR A 193 -2.44 15.51 -23.47
C TYR A 193 -2.57 14.74 -24.79
N LYS A 194 -2.66 13.40 -24.74
CA LYS A 194 -2.88 12.57 -25.93
C LYS A 194 -4.22 12.85 -26.59
N SER A 195 -5.26 13.10 -25.82
CA SER A 195 -6.59 13.45 -26.35
C SER A 195 -6.56 14.81 -27.06
N GLU A 196 -5.86 15.79 -26.51
CA GLU A 196 -5.69 17.12 -27.09
C GLU A 196 -4.91 17.06 -28.40
N GLN A 197 -3.78 16.33 -28.44
CA GLN A 197 -3.04 16.12 -29.69
C GLN A 197 -3.87 15.40 -30.76
N LYS A 198 -4.67 14.40 -30.39
CA LYS A 198 -5.59 13.72 -31.32
C LYS A 198 -6.65 14.70 -31.85
N ASN A 199 -7.18 15.57 -31.01
CA ASN A 199 -8.17 16.58 -31.42
C ASN A 199 -7.57 17.63 -32.35
N ILE A 200 -6.37 18.14 -32.05
CA ILE A 200 -5.64 19.09 -32.90
C ILE A 200 -5.26 18.46 -34.25
N SER A 201 -4.81 17.21 -34.27
CA SER A 201 -4.49 16.53 -35.53
C SER A 201 -5.74 16.24 -36.37
N LYS A 202 -6.87 15.87 -35.74
CA LYS A 202 -8.15 15.67 -36.41
C LYS A 202 -8.71 16.98 -36.98
N SER A 203 -8.66 18.09 -36.23
CA SER A 203 -9.10 19.40 -36.72
C SER A 203 -8.24 19.91 -37.87
N ARG A 204 -6.91 19.68 -37.82
CA ARG A 204 -5.98 20.03 -38.90
C ARG A 204 -6.21 19.21 -40.16
N LYS A 205 -6.51 17.91 -40.05
CA LYS A 205 -6.89 17.08 -41.21
C LYS A 205 -8.19 17.58 -41.85
N LYS A 206 -9.20 17.87 -41.04
CA LYS A 206 -10.48 18.40 -41.51
C LYS A 206 -10.33 19.73 -42.25
N SER A 207 -9.53 20.65 -41.73
CA SER A 207 -9.30 21.95 -42.39
C SER A 207 -8.54 21.80 -43.72
N ILE A 208 -7.59 20.85 -43.82
CA ILE A 208 -6.90 20.55 -45.07
C ILE A 208 -7.86 19.96 -46.12
N GLU A 209 -8.76 19.05 -45.72
CA GLU A 209 -9.78 18.48 -46.60
C GLU A 209 -10.79 19.53 -47.09
N GLU A 210 -11.27 20.41 -46.20
CA GLU A 210 -12.18 21.50 -46.55
C GLU A 210 -11.53 22.50 -47.55
N VAL A 211 -10.25 22.86 -47.33
CA VAL A 211 -9.49 23.71 -48.27
C VAL A 211 -9.24 23.00 -49.59
N GLY A 212 -8.99 21.69 -49.58
CA GLY A 212 -8.85 20.86 -50.77
C GLY A 212 -10.12 20.86 -51.63
N MET A 213 -11.28 20.63 -51.02
CA MET A 213 -12.56 20.60 -51.75
C MET A 213 -12.97 21.95 -52.35
N LEU A 214 -12.55 23.08 -51.75
CA LEU A 214 -12.80 24.42 -52.29
C LEU A 214 -11.94 24.75 -53.52
N ARG A 215 -10.82 24.06 -53.76
CA ARG A 215 -9.97 24.27 -54.96
C ARG A 215 -10.44 23.51 -56.20
N TYR A 216 -11.34 22.54 -56.05
CA TYR A 216 -11.84 21.69 -57.15
C TYR A 216 -13.27 22.04 -57.58
N LYS A 217 -13.80 23.17 -57.12
CA LYS A 217 -15.02 23.82 -57.64
C LYS A 217 -14.63 25.04 -58.44
#